data_AF-A0A645BU33-F1
#
_entry.id   AF-A0A645BU33-F1
#
_cell.length_a   1.000
_cell.length_b   1.000
_cell.length_c   1.000
_cell.angle_alpha   90.00
_cell.angle_beta   90.00
_cell.angle_gamma   90.00
#
_symmetry.space_group_name_H-M   'P 1'
#
loop_
_entity.id
_entity.type
_entity.pdbx_description
1 polymer ?
#
loop_
_entity_poly.entity_id
_entity_poly.type
_entity_poly.pdbx_seq_one_letter_code
_entity_poly.pdbx_strand_id
1 'polypeptide(L)'
;MFSSIMVSLFALIFIIIFILYKRNLLSRILPDNSAAMTNQFKEQLEQTADTVLAQLENKIVQLEALLNEADAKIVELENRLITIDAAAMLSDQQRDKLVERYTALQQVNIGQDTVPSRAIIEVNSQVQPDAGSKTATEDDDKRRLVLAMAEQGYNITEIAKATGKGKGEIMLLLQLNKR
;
A
#
# COMPACT_ATOMS: atom_id res chain seq x y z
N MET A 1 -76.10 -43.22 -32.52
CA MET A 1 -75.58 -41.96 -33.06
C MET A 1 -75.87 -40.75 -32.15
N PHE A 2 -77.10 -40.57 -31.63
CA PHE A 2 -77.40 -39.46 -30.71
C PHE A 2 -76.69 -39.55 -29.34
N SER A 3 -76.54 -40.75 -28.77
CA SER A 3 -75.85 -40.94 -27.48
C SER A 3 -74.37 -40.55 -27.56
N SER A 4 -73.67 -40.92 -28.64
CA SER A 4 -72.26 -40.53 -28.86
C SER A 4 -72.09 -39.02 -29.06
N ILE A 5 -73.06 -38.37 -29.71
CA ILE A 5 -73.08 -36.90 -29.88
C ILE A 5 -73.28 -36.19 -28.54
N MET A 6 -74.20 -36.68 -27.69
CA MET A 6 -74.41 -36.11 -26.35
C MET A 6 -73.18 -36.26 -25.45
N VAL A 7 -72.54 -37.43 -25.46
CA VAL A 7 -71.31 -37.65 -24.69
C VAL A 7 -70.18 -36.72 -25.16
N SER A 8 -70.03 -36.52 -26.47
CA SER A 8 -69.04 -35.59 -27.01
C SER A 8 -69.32 -34.13 -26.64
N LEU A 9 -70.59 -33.72 -26.62
CA LEU A 9 -71.01 -32.38 -26.18
C LEU A 9 -70.68 -32.13 -24.71
N PHE A 10 -71.00 -33.08 -23.84
CA PHE A 10 -70.68 -32.99 -22.41
C PHE A 10 -69.16 -32.97 -22.16
N ALA A 11 -68.39 -33.77 -22.90
CA ALA A 11 -66.93 -33.75 -22.82
C ALA A 11 -66.37 -32.39 -23.23
N LEU A 12 -66.89 -31.78 -24.29
CA LEU A 12 -66.45 -30.46 -24.76
C LEU A 12 -66.78 -29.36 -23.75
N ILE A 13 -67.97 -29.39 -23.15
CA ILE A 13 -68.35 -28.46 -22.07
C ILE A 13 -67.44 -28.62 -20.86
N PHE A 14 -67.13 -29.87 -20.47
CA PHE A 14 -66.22 -30.15 -19.36
C PHE A 14 -64.81 -29.62 -19.62
N ILE A 15 -64.30 -29.76 -20.86
CA ILE A 15 -62.99 -29.23 -21.25
C ILE A 15 -62.98 -27.70 -21.18
N ILE A 16 -64.03 -27.02 -21.64
CA ILE A 16 -64.14 -25.56 -21.57
C ILE A 16 -64.18 -25.10 -20.11
N ILE A 17 -64.98 -25.76 -19.26
CA ILE A 17 -65.05 -25.47 -17.82
C ILE A 17 -63.69 -25.72 -17.16
N PHE A 18 -63.00 -26.79 -17.52
CA PHE A 18 -61.67 -27.11 -17.02
C PHE A 18 -60.63 -26.05 -17.41
N ILE A 19 -60.66 -25.57 -18.66
CA ILE A 19 -59.79 -24.49 -19.13
C ILE A 19 -60.09 -23.19 -18.38
N LEU A 20 -61.37 -22.84 -18.20
CA LEU A 20 -61.78 -21.65 -17.45
C LEU A 20 -61.37 -21.73 -15.98
N TYR A 21 -61.55 -22.89 -15.35
CA TYR A 21 -61.15 -23.12 -13.96
C TYR A 21 -59.63 -23.03 -13.79
N LYS A 22 -58.87 -23.69 -14.66
CA LYS A 22 -57.39 -23.63 -14.68
C LYS A 22 -56.92 -22.19 -14.94
N ARG A 23 -57.53 -21.48 -15.90
CA ARG A 23 -57.19 -20.10 -16.23
C ARG A 23 -57.49 -19.15 -15.07
N ASN A 24 -58.65 -19.28 -14.44
CA ASN A 24 -59.04 -18.49 -13.26
C ASN A 24 -58.10 -18.75 -12.07
N LEU A 25 -57.68 -20.00 -11.86
CA LEU A 25 -56.69 -20.35 -10.83
C LEU A 25 -55.32 -19.71 -11.13
N LEU A 26 -54.85 -19.75 -12.39
CA LEU A 26 -53.60 -19.11 -12.79
C LEU A 26 -53.65 -17.58 -12.64
N SER A 27 -54.76 -16.94 -13.01
CA SER A 27 -54.93 -15.49 -12.84
C SER A 27 -55.00 -15.07 -11.37
N ARG A 28 -55.43 -15.96 -10.46
CA ARG A 28 -55.42 -15.70 -9.01
C ARG A 28 -54.04 -15.88 -8.35
N ILE A 29 -53.14 -16.65 -8.95
CA ILE A 29 -51.78 -16.94 -8.44
C ILE A 29 -50.71 -16.05 -9.10
N LEU A 30 -50.98 -15.48 -10.28
CA LEU A 30 -50.18 -14.43 -10.93
C LEU A 30 -50.86 -13.03 -10.85
N PRO A 31 -51.22 -12.50 -9.67
CA PRO A 31 -51.60 -11.09 -9.60
C PRO A 31 -50.33 -10.25 -9.74
N ASP A 32 -50.17 -9.46 -10.81
CA ASP A 32 -49.25 -8.32 -11.03
C ASP A 32 -47.87 -8.31 -10.33
N ASN A 33 -47.33 -9.48 -10.01
CA ASN A 33 -46.14 -9.60 -9.17
C ASN A 33 -44.89 -9.15 -9.92
N SER A 34 -44.94 -9.13 -11.26
CA SER A 34 -43.90 -8.54 -12.11
C SER A 34 -43.81 -7.03 -11.94
N ALA A 35 -44.94 -6.32 -11.83
CA ALA A 35 -44.97 -4.88 -11.59
C ALA A 35 -44.51 -4.56 -10.16
N ALA A 36 -44.94 -5.35 -9.18
CA ALA A 36 -44.49 -5.23 -7.80
C ALA A 36 -42.97 -5.50 -7.65
N MET A 37 -42.45 -6.58 -8.25
CA MET A 37 -41.01 -6.88 -8.23
C MET A 37 -40.18 -5.83 -8.95
N THR A 38 -40.68 -5.26 -10.06
CA THR A 38 -39.97 -4.21 -10.79
C THR A 38 -39.92 -2.90 -9.99
N ASN A 39 -40.99 -2.55 -9.28
CA ASN A 39 -41.01 -1.40 -8.39
C ASN A 39 -40.07 -1.59 -7.19
N GLN A 40 -40.05 -2.78 -6.59
CA GLN A 40 -39.10 -3.11 -5.52
C GLN A 40 -37.65 -3.07 -6.01
N PHE A 41 -37.36 -3.55 -7.21
CA PHE A 41 -36.03 -3.48 -7.79
C PHE A 41 -35.60 -2.04 -8.06
N LYS A 42 -36.52 -1.19 -8.55
CA LYS A 42 -36.26 0.24 -8.73
C LYS A 42 -35.94 0.92 -7.40
N GLU A 43 -36.73 0.65 -6.37
CA GLU A 43 -36.54 1.20 -5.03
C GLU A 43 -35.22 0.75 -4.40
N GLN A 44 -34.86 -0.53 -4.55
CA GLN A 44 -33.56 -1.05 -4.13
C GLN A 44 -32.40 -0.43 -4.90
N LEU A 45 -32.57 -0.18 -6.21
CA LEU A 45 -31.54 0.44 -7.03
C LEU A 45 -31.32 1.90 -6.62
N GLU A 46 -32.40 2.64 -6.37
CA GLU A 46 -32.37 4.02 -5.87
C GLU A 46 -31.70 4.07 -4.49
N GLN A 47 -32.09 3.20 -3.57
CA GLN A 47 -31.48 3.10 -2.24
C GLN A 47 -29.99 2.72 -2.32
N THR A 48 -29.62 1.83 -3.25
CA THR A 48 -28.22 1.45 -3.47
C THR A 48 -27.43 2.62 -4.05
N ALA A 49 -28.00 3.35 -5.01
CA ALA A 49 -27.37 4.53 -5.60
C ALA A 49 -27.16 5.63 -4.55
N ASP A 50 -28.14 5.91 -3.71
CA ASP A 50 -28.03 6.88 -2.62
C ASP A 50 -26.96 6.47 -1.60
N THR A 51 -26.91 5.18 -1.26
CA THR A 51 -25.90 4.64 -0.34
C THR A 51 -24.50 4.78 -0.93
N VAL A 52 -24.33 4.46 -2.22
CA VAL A 52 -23.05 4.59 -2.92
C VAL A 52 -22.66 6.06 -3.03
N LEU A 53 -23.60 6.96 -3.34
CA LEU A 53 -23.35 8.40 -3.42
C LEU A 53 -22.88 8.94 -2.08
N ALA A 54 -23.57 8.63 -0.98
CA ALA A 54 -23.18 9.05 0.36
C ALA A 54 -21.80 8.49 0.78
N GLN A 55 -21.49 7.26 0.39
CA GLN A 55 -20.16 6.68 0.61
C GLN A 55 -19.09 7.43 -0.18
N LEU A 56 -19.35 7.75 -1.45
CA LEU A 56 -18.42 8.50 -2.30
C LEU A 56 -18.20 9.91 -1.77
N GLU A 57 -19.25 10.61 -1.35
CA GLU A 57 -19.15 11.93 -0.71
C GLU A 57 -18.28 11.89 0.54
N ASN A 58 -18.49 10.91 1.41
CA ASN A 58 -17.65 10.74 2.61
C ASN A 58 -16.18 10.47 2.24
N LYS A 59 -15.95 9.64 1.20
CA LYS A 59 -14.60 9.39 0.70
C LYS A 59 -13.95 10.62 0.09
N ILE A 60 -14.69 11.46 -0.62
CA ILE A 60 -14.18 12.73 -1.15
C ILE A 60 -13.75 13.64 0.00
N VAL A 61 -14.60 13.83 1.02
CA VAL A 61 -14.26 14.64 2.20
C VAL A 61 -13.02 14.09 2.92
N GLN A 62 -12.92 12.77 3.07
CA GLN A 62 -11.76 12.14 3.68
C GLN A 62 -10.48 12.37 2.87
N LEU A 63 -10.57 12.27 1.54
CA LEU A 63 -9.44 12.52 0.65
C LEU A 63 -9.02 13.98 0.67
N GLU A 64 -9.96 14.93 0.64
CA GLU A 64 -9.67 16.37 0.77
C GLU A 64 -8.97 16.69 2.09
N ALA A 65 -9.41 16.09 3.20
CA ALA A 65 -8.75 16.26 4.50
C ALA A 65 -7.32 15.71 4.49
N LEU A 66 -7.10 14.53 3.91
CA LEU A 66 -5.76 13.93 3.78
C LEU A 66 -4.85 14.77 2.88
N LEU A 67 -5.40 15.33 1.80
CA LEU A 67 -4.66 16.18 0.86
C LEU A 67 -4.21 17.47 1.56
N ASN A 68 -5.11 18.12 2.29
CA ASN A 68 -4.79 19.30 3.10
C ASN A 68 -3.72 18.99 4.18
N GLU A 69 -3.77 17.83 4.83
CA GLU A 69 -2.75 17.41 5.79
C GLU A 69 -1.39 17.19 5.11
N ALA A 70 -1.39 16.55 3.94
CA ALA A 70 -0.18 16.31 3.15
C ALA A 70 0.45 17.64 2.72
N ASP A 71 -0.34 18.58 2.20
CA ASP A 71 0.14 19.91 1.80
C ASP A 71 0.72 20.68 3.00
N ALA A 72 0.06 20.63 4.16
CA ALA A 72 0.59 21.25 5.38
C ALA A 72 1.95 20.65 5.79
N LYS A 73 2.09 19.32 5.70
CA LYS A 73 3.36 18.63 5.98
C LYS A 73 4.45 18.94 4.97
N ILE A 74 4.10 19.11 3.70
CA ILE A 74 5.06 19.52 2.66
C ILE A 74 5.63 20.89 3.00
N VAL A 75 4.77 21.87 3.31
CA VAL A 75 5.19 23.23 3.71
C VAL A 75 6.04 23.19 4.98
N GLU A 76 5.67 22.37 5.97
CA GLU A 76 6.47 22.21 7.18
C GLU A 76 7.87 21.64 6.88
N LEU A 77 7.95 20.61 6.04
CA LEU A 77 9.22 19.99 5.66
C LEU A 77 10.08 20.94 4.83
N GLU A 78 9.49 21.70 3.91
CA GLU A 78 10.19 22.71 3.12
C GLU A 78 10.80 23.78 4.02
N ASN A 79 10.04 24.29 4.99
CA ASN A 79 10.55 25.23 5.99
C ASN A 79 11.72 24.64 6.79
N ARG A 80 11.61 23.39 7.25
CA ARG A 80 12.70 22.71 7.95
C ARG A 80 13.93 22.56 7.06
N LEU A 81 13.76 22.26 5.79
CA LEU A 81 14.86 22.10 4.83
C LEU A 81 15.58 23.43 4.61
N ILE A 82 14.84 24.55 4.46
CA ILE A 82 15.41 25.90 4.39
C ILE A 82 16.23 26.21 5.66
N THR A 83 15.73 25.88 6.85
CA THR A 83 16.49 26.12 8.09
C THR A 83 17.77 25.30 8.18
N ILE A 84 17.74 24.06 7.70
CA ILE A 84 18.92 23.18 7.66
C ILE A 84 19.94 23.73 6.65
N ASP A 85 19.49 24.13 5.46
CA ASP A 85 20.36 24.69 4.43
C ASP A 85 21.02 26.00 4.90
N ALA A 86 20.25 26.89 5.53
CA ALA A 86 20.79 28.11 6.14
C ALA A 86 21.83 27.82 7.24
N ALA A 87 21.59 26.79 8.07
CA ALA A 87 22.54 26.36 9.09
C ALA A 87 23.81 25.74 8.47
N ALA A 88 23.67 24.96 7.40
CA ALA A 88 24.79 24.39 6.64
C ALA A 88 25.67 25.49 6.04
N MET A 89 25.06 26.49 5.37
CA MET A 89 25.79 27.64 4.82
C MET A 89 26.55 28.44 5.88
N LEU A 90 25.96 28.66 7.06
CA LEU A 90 26.65 29.31 8.18
C LEU A 90 27.86 28.50 8.64
N SER A 91 27.74 27.18 8.72
CA SER A 91 28.83 26.29 9.12
C SER A 91 29.96 26.25 8.09
N ASP A 92 29.64 26.28 6.80
CA ASP A 92 30.64 26.34 5.72
C ASP A 92 31.35 27.70 5.69
N GLN A 93 30.63 28.81 5.88
CA GLN A 93 31.26 30.14 6.03
C GLN A 93 32.20 30.22 7.24
N GLN A 94 31.86 29.56 8.35
CA GLN A 94 32.76 29.48 9.51
C GLN A 94 34.00 28.65 9.20
N ARG A 95 33.85 27.53 8.50
CA ARG A 95 34.98 26.69 8.04
C ARG A 95 35.91 27.46 7.12
N ASP A 96 35.38 28.18 6.13
CA ASP A 96 36.19 28.99 5.22
C ASP A 96 36.98 30.06 5.95
N LYS A 97 36.36 30.78 6.91
CA LYS A 97 37.07 31.78 7.74
C LYS A 97 38.14 31.15 8.64
N LEU A 98 37.90 29.96 9.17
CA LEU A 98 38.88 29.22 9.97
C LEU A 98 40.07 28.80 9.09
N VAL A 99 39.80 28.24 7.91
CA VAL A 99 40.83 27.84 6.95
C VAL A 99 41.65 29.05 6.52
N GLU A 100 41.03 30.18 6.19
CA GLU A 100 41.73 31.42 5.82
C GLU A 100 42.65 31.91 6.95
N ARG A 101 42.17 31.89 8.21
CA ARG A 101 42.98 32.24 9.37
C ARG A 101 44.15 31.29 9.60
N TYR A 102 43.95 29.97 9.45
CA TYR A 102 45.03 28.99 9.53
C TYR A 102 46.05 29.16 8.40
N THR A 103 45.59 29.41 7.17
CA THR A 103 46.45 29.60 5.99
C THR A 103 47.29 30.88 6.13
N ALA A 104 46.69 31.96 6.64
CA ALA A 104 47.40 33.21 6.96
C ALA A 104 48.46 33.02 8.05
N LEU A 105 48.20 32.18 9.06
CA LEU A 105 49.18 31.83 10.09
C LEU A 105 50.29 30.90 9.57
N GLN A 106 49.97 30.00 8.63
CA GLN A 106 50.96 29.11 8.01
C GLN A 106 51.91 29.85 7.07
N GLN A 107 51.45 30.86 6.32
CA GLN A 107 52.32 31.69 5.47
C GLN A 107 53.38 32.47 6.25
N VAL A 108 53.14 32.76 7.54
CA VAL A 108 54.15 33.41 8.40
C VAL A 108 55.23 32.42 8.88
N ASN A 109 55.03 31.11 8.72
CA ASN A 109 55.92 30.08 9.28
C ASN A 109 56.56 29.12 8.26
N ILE A 110 56.32 29.27 6.95
CA ILE A 110 57.02 28.47 5.92
C ILE A 110 58.27 29.21 5.47
N GLY A 111 59.30 29.08 6.29
CA GLY A 111 60.64 29.55 6.02
C GLY A 111 61.70 28.72 6.72
N GLN A 112 61.55 27.39 6.86
CA GLN A 112 62.68 26.47 7.05
C GLN A 112 62.28 24.98 6.98
N ASP A 113 63.12 24.25 6.23
CA ASP A 113 63.49 22.82 6.36
C ASP A 113 62.63 21.69 5.73
N THR A 114 62.93 21.51 4.44
CA THR A 114 63.31 20.28 3.71
C THR A 114 63.23 18.87 4.35
N VAL A 115 62.27 18.06 3.85
CA VAL A 115 62.32 16.68 3.26
C VAL A 115 62.99 15.45 4.03
N PRO A 116 62.83 14.16 3.61
CA PRO A 116 62.06 13.11 4.31
C PRO A 116 62.82 11.76 4.56
N SER A 117 62.28 10.77 5.31
CA SER A 117 62.68 9.35 5.13
C SER A 117 61.85 8.26 5.83
N ARG A 118 61.43 7.28 5.01
CA ARG A 118 61.43 5.81 5.19
C ARG A 118 60.71 5.13 6.37
N ALA A 119 59.53 4.59 6.05
CA ALA A 119 59.23 3.16 5.87
C ALA A 119 59.67 2.07 6.89
N ILE A 120 58.71 1.13 7.07
CA ILE A 120 58.80 -0.29 7.48
C ILE A 120 58.70 -0.55 9.00
N ILE A 121 57.62 -1.23 9.42
CA ILE A 121 57.63 -2.61 9.95
C ILE A 121 56.21 -3.20 9.87
N GLU A 122 56.12 -4.30 9.12
CA GLU A 122 55.03 -5.26 8.99
C GLU A 122 55.54 -6.58 9.60
N VAL A 123 54.88 -7.15 10.61
CA VAL A 123 54.87 -8.60 11.01
C VAL A 123 53.67 -8.81 11.96
N ASN A 124 52.53 -9.28 11.47
CA ASN A 124 52.02 -10.67 11.41
C ASN A 124 51.35 -11.22 12.70
N SER A 125 50.04 -11.46 12.55
CA SER A 125 49.09 -12.42 13.13
C SER A 125 49.52 -13.40 14.25
N GLN A 126 48.74 -13.47 15.34
CA GLN A 126 47.73 -14.52 15.59
C GLN A 126 46.98 -14.35 16.94
N VAL A 127 45.63 -14.25 16.87
CA VAL A 127 44.58 -14.98 17.64
C VAL A 127 44.69 -15.00 19.18
N GLN A 128 43.82 -14.38 20.01
CA GLN A 128 42.38 -14.68 20.28
C GLN A 128 41.85 -13.70 21.38
N PRO A 129 40.60 -13.81 21.88
CA PRO A 129 39.32 -13.25 21.41
C PRO A 129 38.81 -12.06 22.27
N ASP A 130 37.71 -11.48 21.81
CA ASP A 130 36.58 -10.98 22.60
C ASP A 130 36.26 -9.47 22.51
N ALA A 131 34.96 -9.23 22.40
CA ALA A 131 34.22 -7.96 22.35
C ALA A 131 34.34 -7.09 21.08
N GLY A 132 33.45 -7.33 20.10
CA GLY A 132 33.00 -6.21 19.25
C GLY A 132 32.35 -6.50 17.89
N SER A 133 32.29 -7.74 17.40
CA SER A 133 31.71 -8.02 16.07
C SER A 133 30.52 -8.98 16.17
N LYS A 134 29.35 -8.44 16.53
CA LYS A 134 28.06 -9.17 16.46
C LYS A 134 27.11 -8.62 15.39
N THR A 135 27.41 -7.47 14.79
CA THR A 135 26.45 -6.77 13.92
C THR A 135 26.53 -7.22 12.46
N ALA A 136 27.71 -7.56 11.94
CA ALA A 136 27.86 -7.88 10.52
C ALA A 136 27.24 -9.25 10.14
N THR A 137 27.38 -10.27 10.98
CA THR A 137 26.86 -11.62 10.69
C THR A 137 25.35 -11.72 10.89
N GLU A 138 24.80 -11.07 11.92
CA GLU A 138 23.36 -11.11 12.18
C GLU A 138 22.54 -10.44 11.09
N ASP A 139 23.03 -9.34 10.52
CA ASP A 139 22.31 -8.62 9.47
C ASP A 139 22.31 -9.39 8.15
N ASP A 140 23.40 -10.09 7.83
CA ASP A 140 23.48 -10.96 6.66
C ASP A 140 22.60 -12.21 6.81
N ASP A 141 22.52 -12.79 8.01
CA ASP A 141 21.60 -13.90 8.31
C ASP A 141 20.13 -13.47 8.21
N LYS A 142 19.79 -12.28 8.73
CA LYS A 142 18.43 -11.71 8.61
C LYS A 142 18.08 -11.41 7.15
N ARG A 143 19.02 -10.92 6.34
CA ARG A 143 18.82 -10.68 4.89
C ARG A 143 18.54 -11.99 4.14
N ARG A 144 19.31 -13.04 4.42
CA ARG A 144 19.08 -14.37 3.84
C ARG A 144 17.72 -14.94 4.22
N LEU A 145 17.30 -14.74 5.47
CA LEU A 145 15.97 -15.15 5.94
C LEU A 145 14.84 -14.40 5.22
N VAL A 146 14.96 -13.08 5.06
CA VAL A 146 14.00 -12.25 4.29
C VAL A 146 13.83 -12.79 2.86
N LEU A 147 14.93 -13.12 2.19
CA LEU A 147 14.93 -13.62 0.82
C LEU A 147 14.27 -15.01 0.74
N ALA A 148 14.65 -15.94 1.62
CA ALA A 148 14.07 -17.27 1.66
C ALA A 148 12.56 -17.25 1.94
N MET A 149 12.08 -16.36 2.82
CA MET A 149 10.65 -16.20 3.08
C MET A 149 9.92 -15.59 1.88
N ALA A 150 10.53 -14.64 1.17
CA ALA A 150 9.91 -14.07 -0.02
C ALA A 150 9.81 -15.07 -1.18
N GLU A 151 10.81 -15.95 -1.35
CA GLU A 151 10.75 -17.05 -2.33
C GLU A 151 9.66 -18.08 -1.99
N GLN A 152 9.42 -18.32 -0.71
CA GLN A 152 8.32 -19.17 -0.22
C GLN A 152 6.93 -18.53 -0.37
N GLY A 153 6.86 -17.28 -0.86
CA GLY A 153 5.60 -16.59 -1.16
C GLY A 153 4.97 -15.88 0.05
N TYR A 154 5.71 -15.66 1.15
CA TYR A 154 5.20 -14.93 2.31
C TYR A 154 4.94 -13.46 2.00
N ASN A 155 3.93 -12.87 2.67
CA ASN A 155 3.61 -11.46 2.50
C ASN A 155 4.68 -10.57 3.16
N ILE A 156 4.97 -9.40 2.57
CA ILE A 156 5.91 -8.39 3.09
C ILE A 156 5.65 -8.06 4.57
N THR A 157 4.37 -8.05 4.99
CA THR A 157 4.01 -7.78 6.40
C THR A 157 4.38 -8.94 7.34
N GLU A 158 4.33 -10.18 6.88
CA GLU A 158 4.70 -11.36 7.66
C GLU A 158 6.22 -11.50 7.79
N ILE A 159 6.94 -11.19 6.71
CA ILE A 159 8.40 -11.12 6.71
C ILE A 159 8.88 -10.03 7.65
N ALA A 160 8.22 -8.86 7.66
CA ALA A 160 8.52 -7.76 8.59
C ALA A 160 8.35 -8.19 10.05
N LYS A 161 7.28 -8.94 10.34
CA LYS A 161 7.00 -9.46 11.67
C LYS A 161 8.02 -10.51 12.12
N ALA A 162 8.47 -11.38 11.21
CA ALA A 162 9.42 -12.46 11.53
C ALA A 162 10.87 -11.97 11.64
N THR A 163 11.27 -10.99 10.83
CA THR A 163 12.66 -10.52 10.74
C THR A 163 12.94 -9.23 11.54
N GLY A 164 11.89 -8.59 12.06
CA GLY A 164 11.98 -7.34 12.80
C GLY A 164 12.36 -6.13 11.93
N LYS A 165 12.40 -6.31 10.59
CA LYS A 165 12.74 -5.26 9.62
C LYS A 165 11.49 -4.49 9.18
N GLY A 166 11.67 -3.21 8.87
CA GLY A 166 10.57 -2.37 8.39
C GLY A 166 10.05 -2.85 7.04
N LYS A 167 8.75 -2.66 6.77
CA LYS A 167 8.13 -3.05 5.48
C LYS A 167 8.86 -2.44 4.27
N GLY A 168 9.32 -1.20 4.39
CA GLY A 168 10.11 -0.51 3.36
C GLY A 168 11.51 -1.09 3.16
N GLU A 169 12.16 -1.53 4.24
CA GLU A 169 13.49 -2.16 4.18
C GLU A 169 13.43 -3.52 3.46
N ILE A 170 12.40 -4.32 3.76
CA ILE A 170 12.15 -5.60 3.08
C ILE A 170 11.82 -5.38 1.61
N MET A 171 11.00 -4.36 1.30
CA MET A 171 10.67 -4.02 -0.10
C MET A 171 11.92 -3.64 -0.89
N LEU A 172 12.82 -2.85 -0.29
CA LEU A 172 14.09 -2.48 -0.91
C LEU A 172 15.02 -3.68 -1.11
N LEU A 173 15.16 -4.54 -0.11
CA LEU A 173 15.95 -5.79 -0.20
C LEU A 173 15.46 -6.69 -1.33
N LEU A 174 14.13 -6.82 -1.49
CA LEU A 174 13.54 -7.62 -2.57
C LEU A 174 13.69 -6.98 -3.94
N GLN A 175 13.67 -5.66 -4.04
CA GLN A 175 13.90 -4.95 -5.30
C GLN A 175 15.34 -5.02 -5.77
N LEU A 176 16.30 -4.92 -4.84
CA LEU A 176 17.73 -5.02 -5.14
C LEU A 176 18.13 -6.42 -5.62
N ASN A 177 17.52 -7.47 -5.08
CA ASN A 177 17.81 -8.86 -5.47
C ASN A 177 17.12 -9.31 -6.78
N LYS A 178 16.16 -8.54 -7.30
CA LYS A 178 15.47 -8.84 -8.58
C LYS A 178 16.21 -8.32 -9.82
N ARG A 179 17.30 -7.57 -9.65
CA ARG A 179 18.17 -7.09 -10.74
C ARG A 179 19.36 -8.02 -10.90
#